data_AF-A0A316IQS2-F1
#
_entry.id   AF-A0A316IQS2-F1
#
_cell.length_a   1.000
_cell.length_b   1.000
_cell.length_c   1.000
_cell.angle_alpha   90.00
_cell.angle_beta   90.00
_cell.angle_gamma   90.00
#
_symmetry.space_group_name_H-M   'P 1'
#
loop_
_entity.id
_entity.type
_entity.pdbx_description
1 polymer ?
#
loop_
_entity_poly.entity_id
_entity_poly.type
_entity_poly.pdbx_seq_one_letter_code
_entity_poly.pdbx_strand_id
1 'polypeptide(L)'
;MKALHRIFAFLLVPALGYLLGATIFNHFWDEVEPGDPAKAKLVAVAKSCERHGPVAPRGFGFYYRCQTEVRSQPSGNVTKWTVTGWLEPSDIGKEYAVHTARRGTELTPDVRSQVFLGWLSTFVFAIAFLFVFVKIAGPAMPEGRRKRRMPTRYEPPAT
;
A
#
# COMPACT_ATOMS: atom_id res chain seq x y z
N MET A 1 -21.23 17.09 -19.66
CA MET A 1 -21.28 16.01 -18.63
C MET A 1 -20.44 14.77 -18.95
N LYS A 2 -20.33 14.29 -20.21
CA LYS A 2 -19.52 13.10 -20.56
C LYS A 2 -18.02 13.22 -20.25
N ALA A 3 -17.42 14.40 -20.45
CA ALA A 3 -16.01 14.66 -20.13
C ALA A 3 -15.73 14.65 -18.62
N LEU A 4 -16.59 15.30 -17.82
CA LEU A 4 -16.51 15.29 -16.35
C LEU A 4 -16.65 13.87 -15.80
N HIS A 5 -17.59 13.08 -16.34
CA HIS A 5 -17.76 11.68 -15.97
C HIS A 5 -16.51 10.84 -16.27
N ARG A 6 -15.84 11.08 -17.41
CA ARG A 6 -14.58 10.41 -17.75
C ARG A 6 -13.44 10.79 -16.81
N ILE A 7 -13.28 12.07 -16.48
CA ILE A 7 -12.26 12.51 -15.50
C ILE A 7 -12.53 11.85 -14.14
N PHE A 8 -13.78 11.85 -13.70
CA PHE A 8 -14.17 11.19 -12.47
C PHE A 8 -13.85 9.69 -12.50
N ALA A 9 -14.30 8.98 -13.56
CA ALA A 9 -14.13 7.55 -13.68
C ALA A 9 -12.67 7.12 -13.84
N PHE A 10 -11.84 7.84 -14.59
CA PHE A 10 -10.48 7.40 -14.94
C PHE A 10 -9.37 8.06 -14.11
N LEU A 11 -9.67 9.12 -13.36
CA LEU A 11 -8.67 9.83 -12.56
C LEU A 11 -9.01 9.80 -11.07
N LEU A 12 -10.21 10.21 -10.70
CA LEU A 12 -10.60 10.30 -9.28
C LEU A 12 -10.86 8.92 -8.66
N VAL A 13 -11.61 8.04 -9.34
CA VAL A 13 -11.92 6.71 -8.80
C VAL A 13 -10.65 5.87 -8.60
N PRO A 14 -9.70 5.77 -9.57
CA PRO A 14 -8.43 5.07 -9.35
C PRO A 14 -7.58 5.67 -8.24
N ALA A 15 -7.49 6.99 -8.14
CA ALA A 15 -6.74 7.65 -7.08
C ALA A 15 -7.32 7.35 -5.70
N LEU A 16 -8.64 7.40 -5.54
CA LEU A 16 -9.32 7.04 -4.30
C LEU A 16 -9.16 5.55 -3.98
N GLY A 17 -9.28 4.68 -4.98
CA GLY A 17 -9.06 3.24 -4.83
C GLY A 17 -7.64 2.93 -4.35
N TYR A 18 -6.63 3.58 -4.94
CA TYR A 18 -5.25 3.46 -4.51
C TYR A 18 -5.07 3.89 -3.06
N LEU A 19 -5.56 5.08 -2.68
CA LEU A 19 -5.40 5.58 -1.31
C LEU A 19 -6.09 4.68 -0.29
N LEU A 20 -7.29 4.19 -0.58
CA LEU A 20 -8.00 3.23 0.29
C LEU A 20 -7.26 1.89 0.38
N GLY A 21 -6.82 1.33 -0.73
CA GLY A 21 -6.05 0.10 -0.76
C GLY A 21 -4.73 0.21 0.01
N ALA A 22 -4.01 1.33 -0.17
CA ALA A 22 -2.79 1.63 0.57
C ALA A 22 -3.05 1.77 2.08
N THR A 23 -4.19 2.38 2.47
CA THR A 23 -4.59 2.50 3.88
C THR A 23 -4.82 1.13 4.51
N ILE A 24 -5.59 0.26 3.84
CA ILE A 24 -5.87 -1.10 4.30
C ILE A 24 -4.57 -1.89 4.44
N PHE A 25 -3.73 -1.88 3.41
CA PHE A 25 -2.46 -2.59 3.43
C PHE A 25 -1.55 -2.10 4.56
N ASN A 26 -1.36 -0.78 4.68
CA ASN A 26 -0.46 -0.20 5.68
C ASN A 26 -0.96 -0.40 7.11
N HIS A 27 -2.27 -0.43 7.34
CA HIS A 27 -2.82 -0.74 8.66
C HIS A 27 -2.31 -2.08 9.21
N PHE A 28 -2.32 -3.12 8.38
CA PHE A 28 -1.83 -4.45 8.76
C PHE A 28 -0.32 -4.59 8.62
N TRP A 29 0.28 -3.87 7.66
CA TRP A 29 1.72 -3.92 7.42
C TRP A 29 2.51 -3.18 8.50
N ASP A 30 1.95 -2.14 9.11
CA ASP A 30 2.64 -1.39 10.16
C ASP A 30 2.49 -2.04 11.54
N GLU A 31 1.69 -3.11 11.65
CA GLU A 31 1.54 -3.88 12.88
C GLU A 31 2.70 -4.86 13.06
N VAL A 32 3.46 -4.66 14.13
CA VAL A 32 4.73 -5.33 14.39
C VAL A 32 4.84 -5.74 15.85
N GLU A 33 5.68 -6.73 16.09
CA GLU A 33 6.04 -7.16 17.44
C GLU A 33 7.52 -6.86 17.71
N PRO A 34 7.89 -6.60 18.99
CA PRO A 34 9.29 -6.37 19.38
C PRO A 34 10.25 -7.50 19.01
N GLY A 35 9.74 -8.73 18.87
CA GLY A 35 10.55 -9.92 18.63
C GLY A 35 11.43 -10.27 19.83
N ASP A 36 12.41 -11.15 19.60
CA ASP A 36 13.39 -11.56 20.62
C ASP A 36 14.71 -10.81 20.40
N PRO A 37 14.97 -9.71 21.14
CA PRO A 37 16.18 -8.93 20.97
C PRO A 37 17.43 -9.78 21.26
N ALA A 38 17.39 -10.77 22.15
CA ALA A 38 18.55 -11.58 22.50
C ALA A 38 19.04 -12.48 21.36
N LYS A 39 18.18 -12.77 20.37
CA LYS A 39 18.52 -13.58 19.20
C LYS A 39 18.75 -12.75 17.93
N ALA A 40 18.50 -11.45 18.00
CA ALA A 40 18.56 -10.56 16.84
C ALA A 40 19.99 -10.11 16.54
N LYS A 41 20.37 -10.09 15.25
CA LYS A 41 21.67 -9.54 14.83
C LYS A 41 21.73 -8.02 14.93
N LEU A 42 20.58 -7.38 14.79
CA LEU A 42 20.39 -5.94 14.87
C LEU A 42 19.21 -5.65 15.80
N VAL A 43 19.37 -4.67 16.67
CA VAL A 43 18.32 -4.18 17.56
C VAL A 43 18.10 -2.71 17.28
N ALA A 44 16.86 -2.34 16.94
CA ALA A 44 16.47 -0.95 16.73
C ALA A 44 15.79 -0.38 17.98
N VAL A 45 16.14 0.86 18.32
CA VAL A 45 15.52 1.63 19.39
C VAL A 45 15.07 2.98 18.85
N ALA A 46 13.78 3.29 18.96
CA ALA A 46 13.24 4.58 18.57
C ALA A 46 13.69 5.68 19.54
N LYS A 47 14.11 6.83 18.97
CA LYS A 47 14.55 8.01 19.74
C LYS A 47 13.59 9.17 19.63
N SER A 48 13.12 9.44 18.42
CA SER A 48 12.14 10.50 18.15
C SER A 48 11.24 10.05 17.02
N CYS A 49 9.99 10.52 17.02
CA CYS A 49 9.01 10.21 16.00
C CYS A 49 8.28 11.49 15.59
N GLU A 50 8.20 11.73 14.29
CA GLU A 50 7.46 12.85 13.70
C GLU A 50 6.19 12.32 13.04
N ARG A 51 5.07 13.03 13.25
CA ARG A 51 3.79 12.66 12.66
C ARG A 51 3.63 13.29 11.29
N HIS A 52 3.23 12.48 10.30
CA HIS A 52 2.94 12.89 8.93
C HIS A 52 1.52 12.45 8.53
N GLY A 53 0.92 13.12 7.53
CA GLY A 53 -0.44 12.86 7.07
C GLY A 53 -1.29 14.14 7.02
N PRO A 54 -2.63 14.06 6.82
CA PRO A 54 -3.46 12.85 6.82
C PRO A 54 -3.59 12.16 5.44
N VAL A 55 -2.96 12.70 4.39
CA VAL A 55 -2.96 12.11 3.04
C VAL A 55 -1.52 12.01 2.56
N ALA A 56 -1.09 10.81 2.21
CA ALA A 56 0.26 10.53 1.72
C ALA A 56 0.24 9.39 0.69
N PRO A 57 1.36 9.08 0.02
CA PRO A 57 1.44 7.90 -0.85
C PRO A 57 1.14 6.57 -0.12
N ARG A 58 1.21 6.57 1.21
CA ARG A 58 0.82 5.44 2.08
C ARG A 58 -0.70 5.32 2.31
N GLY A 59 -1.49 6.21 1.72
CA GLY A 59 -2.95 6.23 1.88
C GLY A 59 -3.45 7.36 2.78
N PHE A 60 -4.61 7.14 3.36
CA PHE A 60 -5.24 8.01 4.33
C PHE A 60 -4.78 7.67 5.74
N GLY A 61 -4.76 8.68 6.61
CA GLY A 61 -4.40 8.54 8.02
C GLY A 61 -3.06 9.18 8.34
N PHE A 62 -2.74 9.14 9.63
CA PHE A 62 -1.46 9.61 10.14
C PHE A 62 -0.50 8.42 10.24
N TYR A 63 0.77 8.68 9.92
CA TYR A 63 1.85 7.74 10.14
C TYR A 63 3.01 8.47 10.82
N TYR A 64 3.90 7.70 11.43
CA TYR A 64 5.06 8.24 12.09
C TYR A 64 6.33 7.93 11.30
N ARG A 65 7.23 8.90 11.26
CA ARG A 65 8.59 8.74 10.78
C ARG A 65 9.51 8.85 11.99
N CYS A 66 10.12 7.75 12.38
CA CYS A 66 10.93 7.66 13.59
C CYS A 66 12.42 7.61 13.26
N GLN A 67 13.22 8.39 13.99
CA GLN A 67 14.66 8.21 14.03
C GLN A 67 15.00 7.09 15.01
N THR A 68 15.75 6.11 14.53
CA THR A 68 16.13 4.92 15.29
C THR A 68 17.64 4.84 15.44
N GLU A 69 18.09 4.39 16.60
CA GLU A 69 19.45 3.89 16.77
C GLU A 69 19.42 2.38 16.62
N VAL A 70 20.27 1.86 15.73
CA VAL A 70 20.38 0.44 15.46
C VAL A 70 21.72 -0.05 15.96
N ARG A 71 21.68 -1.00 16.87
CA ARG A 71 22.83 -1.63 17.50
C ARG A 71 23.07 -2.98 16.87
N SER A 72 24.28 -3.19 16.38
CA SER A 72 24.73 -4.50 15.91
C SER A 72 25.26 -5.29 17.09
N GLN A 73 24.59 -6.39 17.47
CA GLN A 73 25.07 -7.23 18.56
C GLN A 73 26.48 -7.81 18.33
N PRO A 74 26.83 -8.30 17.12
CA PRO A 74 28.16 -8.86 16.89
C PRO A 74 29.31 -7.86 16.99
N SER A 75 29.06 -6.58 16.72
CA SER A 75 30.13 -5.56 16.61
C SER A 75 30.04 -4.43 17.63
N GLY A 76 28.92 -4.31 18.35
CA GLY A 76 28.62 -3.18 19.24
C GLY A 76 28.38 -1.85 18.49
N ASN A 77 28.50 -1.83 17.16
CA ASN A 77 28.35 -0.60 16.39
C ASN A 77 26.92 -0.07 16.45
N VAL A 78 26.81 1.24 16.63
CA VAL A 78 25.54 1.97 16.66
C VAL A 78 25.45 2.83 15.40
N THR A 79 24.39 2.63 14.62
CA THR A 79 24.10 3.40 13.42
C THR A 79 22.73 4.05 13.52
N LYS A 80 22.60 5.28 13.04
CA LYS A 80 21.31 5.97 12.96
C LYS A 80 20.58 5.57 11.69
N TRP A 81 19.30 5.27 11.82
CA TRP A 81 18.41 4.99 10.71
C TRP A 81 17.08 5.70 10.87
N THR A 82 16.31 5.73 9.79
CA THR A 82 14.97 6.30 9.78
C THR A 82 14.00 5.23 9.35
N VAL A 83 12.95 5.08 10.13
CA VAL A 83 11.89 4.09 9.96
C VAL A 83 10.59 4.82 9.71
N THR A 84 9.73 4.26 8.86
CA THR A 84 8.42 4.85 8.55
C THR A 84 7.29 3.86 8.78
N GLY A 85 6.23 4.29 9.46
CA GLY A 85 4.97 3.57 9.58
C GLY A 85 4.90 2.68 10.83
N TRP A 86 5.83 1.73 10.97
CA TRP A 86 5.68 0.63 11.94
C TRP A 86 6.18 0.92 13.37
N LEU A 87 6.71 2.10 13.64
CA LEU A 87 7.07 2.55 15.00
C LEU A 87 6.21 3.73 15.38
N GLU A 88 5.74 3.75 16.63
CA GLU A 88 4.94 4.84 17.18
C GLU A 88 5.68 5.61 18.28
N PRO A 89 5.21 6.81 18.67
CA PRO A 89 5.78 7.55 19.79
C PRO A 89 5.77 6.77 21.12
N SER A 90 4.82 5.84 21.29
CA SER A 90 4.75 4.92 22.44
C SER A 90 5.87 3.89 22.48
N ASP A 91 6.64 3.74 21.40
CA ASP A 91 7.70 2.76 21.27
C ASP A 91 9.10 3.36 21.46
N ILE A 92 9.16 4.67 21.77
CA ILE A 92 10.40 5.34 22.11
C ILE A 92 11.04 4.65 23.32
N GLY A 93 12.31 4.25 23.16
CA GLY A 93 13.07 3.54 24.20
C GLY A 93 12.84 2.03 24.25
N LYS A 94 11.89 1.46 23.51
CA LYS A 94 11.71 0.00 23.39
C LYS A 94 12.70 -0.59 22.38
N GLU A 95 13.08 -1.84 22.60
CA GLU A 95 13.97 -2.59 21.72
C GLU A 95 13.18 -3.47 20.76
N TYR A 96 13.48 -3.36 19.46
CA TYR A 96 12.88 -4.18 18.41
C TYR A 96 13.96 -4.98 17.69
N ALA A 97 13.73 -6.28 17.56
CA ALA A 97 14.50 -7.16 16.69
C ALA A 97 14.24 -6.81 15.23
N VAL A 98 15.31 -6.49 14.50
CA VAL A 98 15.23 -6.02 13.12
C VAL A 98 16.26 -6.72 12.24
N HIS A 99 15.99 -6.73 10.95
CA HIS A 99 16.93 -7.11 9.92
C HIS A 99 16.97 -6.08 8.80
N THR A 100 17.99 -6.21 7.98
CA THR A 100 18.18 -5.40 6.78
C THR A 100 18.67 -6.33 5.67
N ALA A 101 18.14 -6.17 4.46
CA ALA A 101 18.62 -6.95 3.31
C ALA A 101 19.99 -6.45 2.83
N ARG A 102 20.24 -5.13 2.89
CA ARG A 102 21.50 -4.47 2.53
C ARG A 102 21.70 -3.17 3.31
N ARG A 103 22.96 -2.76 3.47
CA ARG A 103 23.30 -1.44 4.03
C ARG A 103 22.66 -0.34 3.17
N GLY A 104 21.82 0.50 3.78
CA GLY A 104 21.10 1.59 3.11
C GLY A 104 19.67 1.24 2.65
N THR A 105 19.19 0.01 2.88
CA THR A 105 17.77 -0.34 2.69
C THR A 105 16.98 -0.02 3.96
N GLU A 106 15.65 0.14 3.82
CA GLU A 106 14.76 0.34 4.97
C GLU A 106 14.88 -0.83 5.95
N LEU A 107 14.83 -0.52 7.24
CA LEU A 107 14.80 -1.49 8.33
C LEU A 107 13.48 -2.24 8.32
N THR A 108 13.58 -3.56 8.42
CA THR A 108 12.40 -4.41 8.53
C THR A 108 12.41 -5.08 9.92
N PRO A 109 11.27 -5.10 10.63
CA PRO A 109 11.13 -5.88 11.86
C PRO A 109 11.22 -7.37 11.55
N ASP A 110 11.76 -8.15 12.48
CA ASP A 110 11.87 -9.61 12.35
C ASP A 110 10.50 -10.30 12.40
N VAL A 111 9.56 -9.73 13.16
CA VAL A 111 8.22 -10.28 13.35
C VAL A 111 7.16 -9.29 12.89
N ARG A 112 6.29 -9.77 11.99
CA ARG A 112 5.08 -9.07 11.56
C ARG A 112 3.91 -10.01 11.77
N SER A 113 3.02 -9.65 12.69
CA SER A 113 1.92 -10.51 13.15
C SER A 113 0.83 -10.66 12.09
N GLN A 114 0.52 -9.60 11.34
CA GLN A 114 -0.69 -9.53 10.50
C GLN A 114 -0.44 -9.55 8.99
N VAL A 115 0.72 -10.02 8.51
CA VAL A 115 1.07 -10.00 7.08
C VAL A 115 0.02 -10.69 6.21
N PHE A 116 -0.37 -11.92 6.57
CA PHE A 116 -1.37 -12.68 5.79
C PHE A 116 -2.72 -11.97 5.74
N LEU A 117 -3.16 -11.40 6.86
CA LEU A 117 -4.43 -10.67 6.95
C LEU A 117 -4.41 -9.39 6.11
N GLY A 118 -3.27 -8.69 6.08
CA GLY A 118 -3.03 -7.56 5.19
C GLY A 118 -3.11 -7.93 3.71
N TRP A 119 -2.50 -9.04 3.31
CA TRP A 119 -2.59 -9.54 1.93
C TRP A 119 -4.02 -9.94 1.56
N LEU A 120 -4.69 -10.69 2.42
CA LEU A 120 -6.05 -11.16 2.19
C LEU A 120 -7.03 -9.99 2.06
N SER A 121 -6.98 -9.02 2.99
CA SER A 121 -7.86 -7.85 2.98
C SER A 121 -7.62 -6.98 1.76
N THR A 122 -6.35 -6.72 1.40
CA THR A 122 -5.99 -5.94 0.21
C THR A 122 -6.45 -6.63 -1.08
N PHE A 123 -6.34 -7.96 -1.14
CA PHE A 123 -6.78 -8.74 -2.30
C PHE A 123 -8.31 -8.72 -2.47
N VAL A 124 -9.06 -8.92 -1.39
CA VAL A 124 -10.53 -8.83 -1.40
C VAL A 124 -10.98 -7.42 -1.80
N PHE A 125 -10.33 -6.38 -1.25
CA PHE A 125 -10.60 -5.00 -1.62
C PHE A 125 -10.32 -4.75 -3.10
N ALA A 126 -9.19 -5.22 -3.63
CA ALA A 126 -8.83 -5.04 -5.03
C ALA A 126 -9.88 -5.64 -5.99
N ILE A 127 -10.38 -6.84 -5.69
CA ILE A 127 -11.45 -7.48 -6.46
C ILE A 127 -12.73 -6.64 -6.41
N ALA A 128 -13.19 -6.25 -5.22
CA ALA A 128 -14.38 -5.44 -5.06
C ALA A 128 -14.26 -4.08 -5.78
N PHE A 129 -13.09 -3.44 -5.65
CA PHE A 129 -12.79 -2.18 -6.31
C PHE A 129 -12.81 -2.29 -7.83
N LEU A 130 -12.24 -3.37 -8.40
CA LEU A 130 -12.30 -3.61 -9.85
C LEU A 130 -13.74 -3.78 -10.35
N PHE A 131 -14.59 -4.49 -9.62
CA PHE A 131 -16.02 -4.61 -9.97
C PHE A 131 -16.72 -3.26 -9.98
N VAL A 132 -16.48 -2.43 -8.96
CA VAL A 132 -17.04 -1.07 -8.87
C VAL A 132 -16.51 -0.18 -9.99
N PHE A 133 -15.19 -0.21 -10.22
CA PHE A 133 -14.53 0.55 -11.27
C PHE A 133 -15.08 0.21 -12.66
N VAL A 134 -15.23 -1.08 -13.00
CA VAL A 134 -15.80 -1.51 -14.28
C VAL A 134 -17.24 -1.02 -14.45
N LYS A 135 -18.06 -1.05 -13.38
CA LYS A 135 -19.43 -0.53 -13.44
C LYS A 135 -19.50 0.99 -13.64
N ILE A 136 -18.57 1.74 -13.05
CA ILE A 136 -18.51 3.20 -13.20
C ILE A 136 -17.90 3.61 -14.54
N ALA A 137 -16.83 2.94 -14.97
CA ALA A 137 -16.11 3.26 -16.19
C ALA A 137 -16.80 2.74 -17.46
N GLY A 138 -17.58 1.66 -17.38
CA GLY A 138 -18.29 1.06 -18.51
C GLY A 138 -19.17 2.06 -19.29
N PRO A 139 -20.04 2.84 -18.64
CA PRO A 139 -20.82 3.91 -19.28
C PRO A 139 -19.98 5.08 -19.81
N ALA A 140 -18.75 5.25 -19.32
CA ALA A 140 -17.86 6.36 -19.66
C ALA A 140 -16.96 6.05 -20.88
N MET A 141 -16.78 4.77 -21.20
CA MET A 141 -15.99 4.34 -22.36
C MET A 141 -16.63 4.87 -23.65
N PRO A 142 -15.83 5.37 -24.61
CA PRO A 142 -16.36 5.70 -25.93
C PRO A 142 -16.98 4.43 -26.54
N GLU A 143 -18.13 4.57 -27.20
CA GLU A 143 -18.80 3.52 -27.99
C GLU A 143 -17.95 3.15 -29.23
N GLY A 144 -16.71 2.72 -29.01
CA GLY A 144 -15.84 2.17 -30.03
C GLY A 144 -16.15 0.69 -30.22
N ARG A 145 -16.99 0.37 -31.21
CA ARG A 145 -17.22 -0.98 -31.78
C ARG A 145 -18.14 -1.97 -31.04
N ARG A 146 -19.14 -1.55 -30.26
CA ARG A 146 -20.31 -2.42 -30.08
C ARG A 146 -21.28 -2.19 -31.23
N LYS A 147 -21.19 -3.07 -32.25
CA LYS A 147 -22.04 -3.18 -33.46
C LYS A 147 -21.58 -2.39 -34.70
N ARG A 148 -20.50 -2.84 -35.35
CA ARG A 148 -20.65 -3.06 -36.81
C ARG A 148 -21.56 -4.27 -36.92
N ARG A 149 -22.88 -4.06 -37.07
CA ARG A 149 -23.74 -5.09 -37.66
C ARG A 149 -23.07 -5.46 -38.98
N MET A 150 -22.55 -6.68 -39.10
CA MET A 150 -22.37 -7.23 -40.43
C MET A 150 -23.76 -7.23 -41.08
N PRO A 151 -23.97 -6.62 -42.26
CA PRO A 151 -25.21 -6.83 -42.99
C PRO A 151 -25.23 -8.27 -43.50
N THR A 152 -25.81 -9.18 -42.73
CA THR A 152 -26.18 -10.51 -43.22
C THR A 152 -27.50 -10.38 -44.00
N ARG A 153 -27.41 -9.93 -45.25
CA ARG A 153 -28.26 -10.42 -46.36
C ARG A 153 -27.72 -9.87 -47.69
N TYR A 154 -27.12 -10.73 -48.50
CA TYR A 154 -27.02 -10.49 -49.93
C TYR A 154 -28.32 -10.99 -50.54
N GLU A 155 -29.11 -10.10 -51.13
CA GLU A 155 -30.31 -10.44 -51.89
C GLU A 155 -29.87 -10.51 -53.36
N PRO A 156 -29.88 -11.69 -54.01
CA PRO A 156 -29.47 -11.78 -55.40
C PRO A 156 -30.47 -11.01 -56.28
N PRO A 157 -30.02 -10.34 -57.36
CA PRO A 157 -30.91 -9.64 -58.26
C PRO A 157 -31.88 -10.65 -58.91
N ALA A 158 -33.17 -10.32 -58.87
CA ALA A 158 -34.19 -11.10 -59.54
C ALA A 158 -34.09 -10.89 -61.05
N THR A 159 -33.61 -11.92 -61.76
CA THR A 159 -33.87 -12.18 -63.18
C THR A 159 -33.77 -13.67 -63.44
#